data_AF-A0A0L0FAQ9-F1
#
_entry.id   AF-A0A0L0FAQ9-F1
#
_cell.length_a   1.000
_cell.length_b   1.000
_cell.length_c   1.000
_cell.angle_alpha   90.00
_cell.angle_beta   90.00
_cell.angle_gamma   90.00
#
_symmetry.space_group_name_H-M   'P 1'
#
loop_
_entity.id
_entity.type
_entity.pdbx_description
1 polymer ?
#
loop_
_entity_poly.entity_id
_entity_poly.type
_entity_poly.pdbx_seq_one_letter_code
_entity_poly.pdbx_strand_id
1 'polypeptide(L)' 'MLNNSKYVGLDKGFKTRKHALRETVDAHFDYKNWVIGEGTYGLVYKAKRKVTG' A
#
# COMPACT_ATOMS: atom_id res chain seq x y z
N MET A 1 26.20 16.18 27.05
CA MET A 1 24.72 16.13 26.99
C MET A 1 24.33 14.97 26.09
N LEU A 2 23.65 13.94 26.62
CA LEU A 2 23.28 12.75 25.85
C LEU A 2 21.96 13.02 25.09
N ASN A 3 22.03 13.06 23.76
CA ASN A 3 20.86 13.23 22.90
C ASN A 3 20.03 11.94 22.90
N ASN A 4 18.95 11.97 23.69
CA ASN A 4 18.06 10.86 23.95
C ASN A 4 16.92 10.80 22.90
N SER A 5 17.24 10.74 21.60
CA SER A 5 16.22 10.53 20.56
C SER A 5 16.32 9.12 19.98
N LYS A 6 15.54 8.20 20.56
CA LYS A 6 15.42 6.79 20.11
C LYS A 6 14.60 6.60 18.84
N TYR A 7 14.36 7.66 18.07
CA TYR A 7 13.73 7.58 16.75
C TYR A 7 14.78 7.89 15.69
N VAL A 8 15.51 6.86 15.25
CA VAL A 8 16.27 6.96 14.02
C VAL A 8 15.24 7.03 12.90
N GLY A 9 14.95 8.24 12.43
CA GLY A 9 14.04 8.43 11.30
C GLY A 9 14.48 7.56 10.13
N LEU A 10 13.53 6.84 9.52
CA LEU A 10 13.77 6.05 8.31
C LEU A 10 14.51 6.92 7.29
N ASP A 11 15.65 6.42 6.79
CA ASP A 11 16.47 7.15 5.83
C ASP A 11 15.60 7.69 4.67
N LYS A 12 15.76 8.98 4.37
CA LYS A 12 14.95 9.66 3.37
C LYS A 12 15.12 9.01 2.00
N GLY A 13 16.36 8.65 1.63
CA GLY A 13 16.65 7.98 0.36
C GLY A 13 15.97 6.61 0.27
N PHE A 14 16.06 5.83 1.34
CA PHE A 14 15.39 4.54 1.47
C PHE A 14 13.86 4.66 1.38
N LYS A 15 13.26 5.63 2.09
CA LYS A 15 11.81 5.89 2.03
C LYS A 15 11.35 6.25 0.63
N THR A 16 12.08 7.14 -0.06
CA THR A 16 11.76 7.54 -1.44
C THR A 16 11.83 6.35 -2.40
N ARG A 17 12.90 5.55 -2.35
CA ARG A 17 13.05 4.37 -3.22
C ARG A 17 11.93 3.34 -2.97
N LYS A 18 11.62 3.06 -1.71
CA LYS A 18 10.51 2.15 -1.36
C LYS A 18 9.16 2.67 -1.83
N HIS A 19 8.93 3.98 -1.78
CA HIS A 19 7.70 4.57 -2.30
C HIS A 19 7.62 4.46 -3.82
N ALA A 20 8.70 4.74 -4.54
CA ALA A 20 8.74 4.66 -6.01
C ALA A 20 8.53 3.24 -6.55
N LEU A 21 9.00 2.23 -5.82
CA LEU A 21 8.88 0.82 -6.20
C LEU A 21 7.60 0.14 -5.67
N ARG A 22 6.80 0.82 -4.84
CA ARG A 22 5.62 0.21 -4.23
C ARG A 22 4.52 0.09 -5.27
N GLU A 23 4.21 -1.15 -5.65
CA GLU A 23 2.97 -1.48 -6.32
C GLU A 23 1.78 -1.22 -5.40
N THR A 24 0.75 -0.54 -5.90
CA THR A 24 -0.46 -0.21 -5.13
C THR A 24 -1.67 -0.91 -5.72
N VAL A 25 -2.58 -1.40 -4.87
CA VAL A 25 -3.76 -2.16 -5.32
C VAL A 25 -4.56 -1.38 -6.35
N ASP A 26 -4.76 -0.08 -6.14
CA ASP A 26 -5.45 0.83 -7.07
C ASP A 26 -4.76 0.93 -8.44
N ALA A 27 -3.44 0.82 -8.51
CA ALA A 27 -2.72 0.85 -9.78
C ALA A 27 -2.84 -0.47 -10.57
N HIS A 28 -3.05 -1.60 -9.89
CA HIS A 28 -2.97 -2.93 -10.52
C HIS A 28 -4.32 -3.62 -10.71
N PHE A 29 -5.36 -3.23 -9.96
CA PHE A 29 -6.63 -3.94 -9.96
C PHE A 29 -7.84 -3.02 -10.13
N ASP A 30 -8.82 -3.47 -10.91
CA ASP A 30 -10.17 -2.94 -10.95
C ASP A 30 -11.05 -3.74 -10.00
N TYR A 31 -11.46 -3.12 -8.89
CA TYR A 31 -12.18 -3.81 -7.82
C TYR A 31 -13.25 -2.98 -7.11
N LYS A 32 -13.24 -1.65 -7.21
CA LYS A 32 -14.04 -0.74 -6.36
C LYS A 32 -15.55 -1.06 -6.28
N ASN A 33 -16.14 -1.55 -7.37
CA ASN A 33 -17.57 -1.88 -7.45
C ASN A 33 -17.85 -3.39 -7.47
N TRP A 34 -16.88 -4.21 -7.08
CA TRP A 34 -16.93 -5.67 -7.21
C TRP A 34 -16.89 -6.39 -5.86
N VAL A 35 -17.50 -5.80 -4.83
CA VAL A 35 -17.63 -6.42 -3.50
C VAL A 35 -18.46 -7.70 -3.63
N ILE A 36 -17.99 -8.77 -3.00
CA ILE A 36 -18.68 -10.07 -2.94
C ILE A 36 -18.98 -10.53 -1.51
N GLY A 37 -18.44 -9.85 -0.50
CA GLY A 37 -18.68 -10.17 0.89
C GLY A 37 -18.22 -9.06 1.82
N GLU A 38 -18.97 -8.89 2.90
CA GLU A 38 -18.70 -7.95 3.98
C GLU A 38 -18.91 -8.66 5.32
N GLY A 39 -18.05 -8.37 6.29
CA GLY A 39 -18.18 -8.89 7.64
C GLY A 39 -17.14 -8.30 8.58
N THR A 40 -16.95 -8.94 9.73
CA THR A 40 -16.00 -8.48 10.76
C THR A 40 -14.55 -8.40 10.28
N TYR A 41 -14.19 -9.19 9.27
CA TYR A 41 -12.85 -9.18 8.66
C TYR A 41 -12.66 -8.08 7.60
N GLY A 42 -13.70 -7.32 7.27
CA GLY A 42 -13.69 -6.28 6.25
C GLY A 42 -14.42 -6.68 4.97
N LEU A 43 -13.91 -6.20 3.83
CA LEU A 43 -14.54 -6.33 2.52
C LEU A 43 -13.73 -7.24 1.61
N VAL A 44 -14.41 -8.15 0.91
CA VAL A 44 -13.82 -9.03 -0.10
C VAL A 44 -14.32 -8.62 -1.47
N TYR A 45 -13.41 -8.50 -2.44
CA TYR A 45 -13.70 -8.06 -3.80
C TYR A 45 -13.30 -9.11 -4.83
N LYS A 46 -14.10 -9.24 -5.90
CA LYS A 46 -13.73 -9.99 -7.11
C LYS A 46 -13.04 -9.06 -8.11
N ALA A 47 -11.75 -8.81 -7.88
CA ALA A 47 -10.95 -7.90 -8.69
C ALA A 47 -10.52 -8.50 -10.04
N LYS A 48 -10.25 -7.63 -11.02
CA LYS A 48 -9.54 -7.98 -12.27
C LYS A 48 -8.23 -7.20 -12.38
N ARG A 49 -7.20 -7.82 -12.94
CA ARG A 49 -5.92 -7.13 -13.22
C ARG A 49 -6.14 -6.08 -14.31
N LYS A 50 -5.67 -4.86 -14.09
CA LYS A 50 -5.63 -3.82 -15.13
C LYS A 50 -4.68 -4.27 -16.24
N VAL A 51 -5.06 -4.06 -17.50
CA VAL A 51 -4.14 -4.20 -18.62
C VAL A 51 -3.28 -2.95 -18.62
N THR A 52 -2.03 -3.08 -18.21
CA THR A 52 -1.02 -2.03 -18.42
C THR A 52 -0.64 -2.07 -19.90
N GLY A 53 -1.09 -1.07 -20.67
CA GLY A 53 -0.61 -0.82 -22.02
C GLY A 53 0.82 -0.30 -22.01
#